data_AF-A0A8T5Q690-F1
#
_entry.id   AF-A0A8T5Q690-F1
#
_cell.length_a   1.000
_cell.length_b   1.000
_cell.length_c   1.000
_cell.angle_alpha   90.00
_cell.angle_beta   90.00
_cell.angle_gamma   90.00
#
_symmetry.space_group_name_H-M   'P 1'
#
loop_
_entity.id
_entity.type
_entity.pdbx_description
1 polymer ?
#
loop_
_entity_poly.entity_id
_entity_poly.type
_entity_poly.pdbx_seq_one_letter_code
_entity_poly.pdbx_strand_id
1 'polypeptide(L)'
;MMLFVLIGCTSFGDYKFEKGLKEVEAIDAEHGTSMYKERLDKVMLNIWDAEEMLSELDAMKAKLEGRGATNDIKALLLLIDFRKNMLEAELGMIKVRHIGSKGNIMDSFTCKDKEYILNASLLMKDAVYKGADALTALDKLTGFAVASEHIDRDEIAFDESDVERLLWQANQGISIGKAEGLCDREDEITAQEQ
;
A
#
# COMPACT_ATOMS: atom_id res chain seq x y z
N MET A 1 -28.83 -51.01 -12.35
CA MET A 1 -27.82 -50.38 -11.46
C MET A 1 -28.00 -48.88 -11.60
N MET A 2 -28.85 -48.28 -10.76
CA MET A 2 -29.19 -46.85 -10.80
C MET A 2 -28.20 -46.11 -9.90
N LEU A 3 -27.28 -45.36 -10.50
CA LEU A 3 -26.33 -44.52 -9.80
C LEU A 3 -27.04 -43.21 -9.42
N PHE A 4 -27.48 -43.11 -8.17
CA PHE A 4 -27.97 -41.87 -7.57
C PHE A 4 -26.80 -40.89 -7.45
N VAL A 5 -26.66 -39.98 -8.41
CA VAL A 5 -25.82 -38.79 -8.27
C VAL A 5 -26.58 -37.84 -7.36
N LEU A 6 -26.36 -37.97 -6.05
CA LEU A 6 -26.72 -36.97 -5.05
C LEU A 6 -25.83 -35.75 -5.27
N ILE A 7 -26.22 -34.91 -6.23
CA ILE A 7 -25.79 -33.50 -6.26
C ILE A 7 -26.50 -32.87 -5.07
N GLY A 8 -25.86 -32.95 -3.91
CA GLY A 8 -26.22 -32.13 -2.78
C GLY A 8 -26.07 -30.68 -3.21
N CYS A 9 -27.17 -30.05 -3.59
CA CYS A 9 -27.33 -28.61 -3.44
C CYS A 9 -27.22 -28.32 -1.95
N THR A 10 -26.01 -28.31 -1.41
CA THR A 10 -25.73 -27.58 -0.18
C THR A 10 -26.10 -26.15 -0.54
N SER A 11 -27.25 -25.72 -0.04
CA SER A 11 -27.62 -24.33 0.03
C SER A 11 -26.40 -23.62 0.60
N PHE A 12 -25.62 -22.98 -0.27
CA PHE A 12 -24.62 -22.01 0.13
C PHE A 12 -25.46 -20.89 0.75
N GLY A 13 -25.73 -21.03 2.05
CA GLY A 13 -26.60 -20.13 2.77
C GLY A 13 -26.09 -18.72 2.58
N ASP A 14 -27.01 -17.81 2.26
CA ASP A 14 -26.74 -16.39 2.05
C ASP A 14 -25.74 -15.88 3.10
N TYR A 15 -24.48 -15.71 2.69
CA TYR A 15 -23.47 -15.13 3.55
C TYR A 15 -23.70 -13.62 3.57
N LYS A 16 -24.25 -13.12 4.67
CA LYS A 16 -24.64 -11.72 4.83
C LYS A 16 -23.45 -10.81 5.10
N PHE A 17 -23.56 -9.57 4.64
CA PHE A 17 -22.52 -8.55 4.81
C PHE A 17 -22.18 -8.33 6.29
N GLU A 18 -23.17 -8.23 7.19
CA GLU A 18 -22.92 -7.96 8.61
C GLU A 18 -22.08 -9.05 9.29
N LYS A 19 -22.19 -10.30 8.81
CA LYS A 19 -21.37 -11.39 9.31
C LYS A 19 -19.91 -11.22 8.87
N GLY A 20 -19.69 -10.92 7.59
CA GLY A 20 -18.34 -10.69 7.10
C GLY A 20 -17.69 -9.44 7.69
N LEU A 21 -18.45 -8.36 7.89
CA LEU A 21 -17.94 -7.16 8.57
C LEU A 21 -17.40 -7.51 9.96
N LYS A 22 -18.13 -8.30 10.75
CA LYS A 22 -17.67 -8.75 12.08
C LYS A 22 -16.44 -9.66 12.01
N GLU A 23 -16.29 -10.47 10.97
CA GLU A 23 -15.08 -11.27 10.76
C GLU A 23 -13.87 -10.34 10.48
N VAL A 24 -14.02 -9.27 9.69
CA VAL A 24 -12.96 -8.26 9.50
C VAL A 24 -12.66 -7.49 10.79
N GLU A 25 -13.69 -7.08 11.54
CA GLU A 25 -13.51 -6.40 12.84
C GLU A 25 -12.82 -7.30 13.88
N ALA A 26 -13.03 -8.61 13.81
CA ALA A 26 -12.35 -9.56 14.69
C ALA A 26 -10.84 -9.63 14.36
N ILE A 27 -10.48 -9.71 13.08
CA ILE A 27 -9.08 -9.64 12.61
C ILE A 27 -8.42 -8.34 13.11
N ASP A 28 -9.08 -7.19 12.90
CA ASP A 28 -8.62 -5.90 13.42
C ASP A 28 -8.35 -5.98 14.94
N ALA A 29 -9.29 -6.52 15.71
CA ALA A 29 -9.19 -6.59 17.17
C ALA A 29 -8.07 -7.52 17.66
N GLU A 30 -7.83 -8.64 16.96
CA GLU A 30 -6.75 -9.59 17.27
C GLU A 30 -5.37 -8.92 17.17
N HIS A 31 -5.20 -8.02 16.20
CA HIS A 31 -3.99 -7.22 16.02
C HIS A 31 -4.00 -5.88 16.78
N GLY A 32 -4.93 -5.69 17.72
CA GLY A 32 -5.01 -4.50 18.56
C GLY A 32 -5.36 -3.22 17.79
N THR A 33 -5.98 -3.36 16.61
CA THR A 33 -6.33 -2.25 15.75
C THR A 33 -7.84 -2.12 15.53
N SER A 34 -8.25 -1.08 14.81
CA SER A 34 -9.61 -0.86 14.36
C SER A 34 -9.62 0.12 13.21
N MET A 35 -10.17 -0.31 12.06
CA MET A 35 -10.35 0.54 10.87
C MET A 35 -11.10 1.86 11.18
N TYR A 36 -11.96 1.86 12.20
CA TYR A 36 -12.71 3.04 12.63
C TYR A 36 -11.88 4.00 13.48
N LYS A 37 -10.93 3.48 14.27
CA LYS A 37 -10.13 4.28 15.21
C LYS A 37 -8.83 4.80 14.62
N GLU A 38 -8.19 4.04 13.74
CA GLU A 38 -6.93 4.47 13.08
C GLU A 38 -7.09 5.84 12.40
N ARG A 39 -8.23 6.08 11.74
CA ARG A 39 -8.54 7.38 11.11
C ARG A 39 -8.66 8.54 12.10
N LEU A 40 -9.07 8.26 13.34
CA LEU A 40 -9.32 9.26 14.38
C LEU A 40 -8.06 9.53 15.22
N ASP A 41 -7.33 8.47 15.57
CA ASP A 41 -6.24 8.53 16.53
C ASP A 41 -4.86 8.74 15.87
N LYS A 42 -4.76 8.64 14.54
CA LYS A 42 -3.49 8.70 13.77
C LYS A 42 -2.43 7.69 14.24
N VAL A 43 -2.86 6.67 14.97
CA VAL A 43 -2.03 5.56 15.39
C VAL A 43 -2.00 4.58 14.23
N MET A 44 -0.81 4.38 13.66
CA MET A 44 -0.59 3.38 12.61
C MET A 44 -0.41 2.01 13.26
N LEU A 45 -0.77 0.95 12.54
CA LEU A 45 -0.53 -0.42 12.98
C LEU A 45 0.97 -0.65 13.30
N ASN A 46 1.24 -1.57 14.21
CA ASN A 46 2.59 -2.11 14.38
C ASN A 46 3.00 -2.90 13.12
N ILE A 47 4.21 -2.64 12.61
CA ILE A 47 4.74 -3.23 11.38
C ILE A 47 4.76 -4.76 11.39
N TRP A 48 5.01 -5.35 12.55
CA TRP A 48 5.12 -6.81 12.70
C TRP A 48 3.77 -7.51 12.58
N ASP A 49 2.69 -6.80 12.90
CA ASP A 49 1.32 -7.33 12.87
C ASP A 49 0.70 -7.14 11.46
N ALA A 50 1.24 -6.24 10.63
CA ALA A 50 0.71 -5.91 9.31
C ALA A 50 0.73 -7.09 8.34
N GLU A 51 1.83 -7.86 8.31
CA GLU A 51 2.00 -8.96 7.36
C GLU A 51 1.08 -10.15 7.70
N GLU A 52 0.94 -10.47 8.99
CA GLU A 52 0.02 -11.52 9.46
C GLU A 52 -1.43 -11.14 9.15
N MET A 53 -1.81 -9.91 9.48
CA MET A 53 -3.15 -9.39 9.22
C MET A 53 -3.51 -9.36 7.73
N LEU A 54 -2.56 -8.98 6.85
CA LEU A 54 -2.74 -9.06 5.40
C LEU A 54 -2.98 -10.50 4.93
N SER A 55 -2.27 -11.48 5.52
CA SER A 55 -2.44 -12.90 5.21
C SER A 55 -3.83 -13.41 5.62
N GLU A 56 -4.31 -13.03 6.79
CA GLU A 56 -5.66 -13.40 7.26
C GLU A 56 -6.76 -12.82 6.38
N LEU A 57 -6.63 -11.56 5.97
CA LEU A 57 -7.55 -10.92 5.02
C LEU A 57 -7.54 -11.62 3.65
N ASP A 58 -6.37 -12.09 3.18
CA ASP A 58 -6.28 -12.89 1.95
C ASP A 58 -6.95 -14.26 2.08
N ALA A 59 -6.77 -14.94 3.22
CA ALA A 59 -7.47 -16.19 3.49
C ALA A 59 -9.00 -15.99 3.53
N MET A 60 -9.46 -14.90 4.13
CA MET A 60 -10.87 -14.52 4.15
C MET A 60 -11.39 -14.22 2.73
N LYS A 61 -10.63 -13.48 1.92
CA LYS A 61 -10.98 -13.17 0.53
C LYS A 61 -11.15 -14.45 -0.30
N ALA A 62 -10.17 -15.35 -0.25
CA ALA A 62 -10.21 -16.63 -0.98
C ALA A 62 -11.41 -17.50 -0.53
N LYS A 63 -11.72 -17.52 0.77
CA LYS A 63 -12.90 -18.21 1.32
C LYS A 63 -14.21 -17.64 0.79
N LEU A 64 -14.31 -16.33 0.56
CA LEU A 64 -15.51 -15.67 0.03
C LEU A 64 -15.67 -15.88 -1.49
N GLU A 65 -14.58 -15.83 -2.24
CA GLU A 65 -14.58 -16.07 -3.69
C GLU A 65 -15.10 -17.49 -4.03
N GLY A 66 -14.80 -18.48 -3.18
CA GLY A 66 -15.32 -19.84 -3.29
C GLY A 66 -16.80 -20.03 -2.97
N ARG A 67 -17.52 -18.99 -2.50
CA ARG A 67 -18.93 -19.08 -2.04
C ARG A 67 -19.98 -18.58 -3.04
N GLY A 68 -19.56 -18.10 -4.21
CA GLY A 68 -20.45 -17.60 -5.27
C GLY A 68 -20.69 -16.09 -5.20
N ALA A 69 -21.11 -15.48 -6.32
CA ALA A 69 -21.15 -14.03 -6.49
C ALA A 69 -22.50 -13.41 -6.08
N THR A 70 -22.73 -13.20 -4.78
CA THR A 70 -23.87 -12.40 -4.26
C THR A 70 -23.48 -10.93 -4.10
N ASN A 71 -24.46 -10.03 -3.94
CA ASN A 71 -24.18 -8.62 -3.67
C ASN A 71 -23.47 -8.43 -2.32
N ASP A 72 -23.87 -9.20 -1.29
CA ASP A 72 -23.22 -9.17 0.03
C ASP A 72 -21.75 -9.62 -0.07
N ILE A 73 -21.47 -10.69 -0.83
CA ILE A 73 -20.09 -11.15 -1.05
C ILE A 73 -19.28 -10.11 -1.82
N LYS A 74 -19.84 -9.50 -2.87
CA LYS A 74 -19.15 -8.42 -3.61
C LYS A 74 -18.82 -7.23 -2.71
N ALA A 75 -19.77 -6.80 -1.87
CA ALA A 75 -19.54 -5.73 -0.91
C ALA A 75 -18.45 -6.09 0.11
N LEU A 76 -18.42 -7.34 0.58
CA LEU A 76 -17.36 -7.82 1.48
C LEU A 76 -15.99 -7.88 0.82
N LEU A 77 -15.91 -8.32 -0.43
CA LEU A 77 -14.65 -8.30 -1.18
C LEU A 77 -14.12 -6.86 -1.33
N LEU A 78 -14.99 -5.90 -1.60
CA LEU A 78 -14.63 -4.47 -1.62
C LEU A 78 -14.17 -3.96 -0.25
N LEU A 79 -14.84 -4.37 0.84
CA LEU A 79 -14.43 -4.02 2.20
C LEU A 79 -13.04 -4.58 2.53
N ILE A 80 -12.77 -5.83 2.16
CA ILE A 80 -11.46 -6.46 2.38
C ILE A 80 -10.40 -5.75 1.54
N ASP A 81 -10.66 -5.47 0.25
CA ASP A 81 -9.72 -4.74 -0.61
C ASP A 81 -9.44 -3.34 -0.08
N PHE A 82 -10.47 -2.62 0.39
CA PHE A 82 -10.31 -1.35 1.09
C PHE A 82 -9.35 -1.48 2.27
N ARG A 83 -9.59 -2.45 3.16
CA ARG A 83 -8.81 -2.63 4.38
C ARG A 83 -7.36 -3.03 4.07
N LYS A 84 -7.14 -3.97 3.16
CA LYS A 84 -5.79 -4.39 2.72
C LYS A 84 -5.00 -3.21 2.17
N ASN A 85 -5.60 -2.42 1.29
CA ASN A 85 -4.94 -1.26 0.70
C ASN A 85 -4.59 -0.20 1.76
N MET A 86 -5.44 -0.01 2.79
CA MET A 86 -5.07 0.84 3.93
C MET A 86 -3.83 0.32 4.67
N LEU A 87 -3.79 -0.98 4.98
CA LEU A 87 -2.67 -1.60 5.69
C LEU A 87 -1.37 -1.53 4.89
N GLU A 88 -1.42 -1.78 3.59
CA GLU A 88 -0.26 -1.65 2.70
C GLU A 88 0.23 -0.20 2.63
N ALA A 89 -0.69 0.77 2.60
CA ALA A 89 -0.34 2.19 2.65
C ALA A 89 0.36 2.56 3.98
N GLU A 90 -0.18 2.12 5.11
CA GLU A 90 0.45 2.33 6.42
C GLU A 90 1.81 1.67 6.51
N LEU A 91 1.94 0.43 6.02
CA LEU A 91 3.20 -0.31 5.99
C LEU A 91 4.27 0.44 5.19
N GLY A 92 3.93 0.95 4.01
CA GLY A 92 4.84 1.79 3.21
C GLY A 92 5.29 3.03 3.98
N MET A 93 4.37 3.73 4.63
CA MET A 93 4.69 4.92 5.45
C MET A 93 5.56 4.59 6.67
N ILE A 94 5.34 3.45 7.33
CA ILE A 94 6.17 3.00 8.45
C ILE A 94 7.58 2.64 7.96
N LYS A 95 7.71 1.95 6.82
CA LYS A 95 9.01 1.61 6.22
C LYS A 95 9.80 2.88 5.86
N VAL A 96 9.14 3.88 5.29
CA VAL A 96 9.73 5.20 5.03
C VAL A 96 10.26 5.85 6.31
N ARG A 97 9.48 5.84 7.41
CA ARG A 97 9.95 6.38 8.70
C ARG A 97 11.17 5.64 9.24
N HIS A 98 11.29 4.33 9.00
CA HIS A 98 12.44 3.52 9.43
C HIS A 98 13.72 3.82 8.65
N ILE A 99 13.62 4.27 7.39
CA ILE A 99 14.77 4.78 6.63
C ILE A 99 15.38 6.02 7.33
N GLY A 100 14.55 6.77 8.07
CA GLY A 100 14.98 7.89 8.90
C GLY A 100 15.27 9.15 8.08
N SER A 101 16.04 10.08 8.67
CA SER A 101 16.31 11.39 8.04
C SER A 101 17.07 11.30 6.72
N LYS A 102 17.78 10.20 6.46
CA LYS A 102 18.48 9.96 5.19
C LYS A 102 17.55 9.82 3.99
N GLY A 103 16.32 9.35 4.21
CA GLY A 103 15.29 9.28 3.18
C GLY A 103 14.57 10.62 2.94
N ASN A 104 14.80 11.62 3.80
CA ASN A 104 14.20 12.94 3.67
C ASN A 104 15.19 13.88 2.96
N ILE A 105 14.79 14.42 1.80
CA ILE A 105 15.57 15.40 1.02
C ILE A 105 15.50 16.80 1.68
N MET A 106 15.69 16.86 3.00
CA MET A 106 15.59 18.10 3.78
C MET A 106 16.94 18.68 4.17
N ASP A 107 17.98 17.85 4.24
CA ASP A 107 19.36 18.26 4.53
C ASP A 107 20.31 17.74 3.43
N SER A 108 21.49 18.36 3.34
CA SER A 108 22.55 17.97 2.40
C SER A 108 22.74 16.44 2.33
N PHE A 109 22.49 15.86 1.17
CA PHE A 109 22.64 14.42 0.91
C PHE A 109 24.03 14.13 0.34
N THR A 110 24.50 12.90 0.55
CA THR A 110 25.70 12.38 -0.13
C THR A 110 25.31 11.35 -1.19
N CYS A 111 26.19 11.08 -2.18
CA CYS A 111 25.94 10.00 -3.16
C CYS A 111 25.70 8.64 -2.47
N LYS A 112 26.28 8.41 -1.28
CA LYS A 112 26.10 7.19 -0.48
C LYS A 112 24.68 7.04 0.07
N ASP A 113 23.88 8.12 0.08
CA ASP A 113 22.50 8.12 0.55
C ASP A 113 21.49 7.90 -0.59
N LYS A 114 21.94 7.83 -1.86
CA LYS A 114 21.09 7.67 -3.06
C LYS A 114 20.09 6.52 -2.94
N GLU A 115 20.55 5.34 -2.53
CA GLU A 115 19.70 4.15 -2.41
C GLU A 115 18.61 4.33 -1.35
N TYR A 116 18.92 4.98 -0.23
CA TYR A 116 17.94 5.26 0.83
C TYR A 116 16.85 6.23 0.36
N ILE A 117 17.23 7.27 -0.39
CA ILE A 117 16.28 8.25 -0.96
C ILE A 117 15.39 7.60 -2.02
N LEU A 118 15.98 6.79 -2.92
CA LEU A 118 15.24 6.04 -3.94
C LEU A 118 14.22 5.09 -3.29
N ASN A 119 14.66 4.28 -2.33
CA ASN A 119 13.80 3.33 -1.63
C ASN A 119 12.68 4.04 -0.85
N ALA A 120 12.97 5.15 -0.16
CA ALA A 120 11.96 5.95 0.53
C ALA A 120 10.91 6.52 -0.45
N SER A 121 11.36 7.03 -1.59
CA SER A 121 10.47 7.61 -2.60
C SER A 121 9.55 6.55 -3.23
N LEU A 122 10.08 5.37 -3.54
CA LEU A 122 9.30 4.25 -4.06
C LEU A 122 8.26 3.76 -3.05
N LEU A 123 8.64 3.63 -1.77
CA LEU A 123 7.72 3.24 -0.70
C LEU A 123 6.64 4.30 -0.44
N MET A 124 6.98 5.59 -0.48
CA MET A 124 5.99 6.67 -0.37
C MET A 124 5.00 6.62 -1.55
N LYS A 125 5.50 6.47 -2.78
CA LYS A 125 4.66 6.34 -3.98
C LYS A 125 3.68 5.18 -3.86
N ASP A 126 4.18 4.00 -3.52
CA ASP A 126 3.35 2.81 -3.34
C ASP A 126 2.30 3.05 -2.25
N ALA A 127 2.71 3.63 -1.11
CA ALA A 127 1.78 3.93 -0.03
C ALA A 127 0.64 4.88 -0.46
N VAL A 128 0.95 5.92 -1.23
CA VAL A 128 -0.08 6.86 -1.70
C VAL A 128 -1.01 6.18 -2.70
N TYR A 129 -0.49 5.37 -3.63
CA TYR A 129 -1.33 4.61 -4.56
C TYR A 129 -2.24 3.61 -3.86
N LYS A 130 -1.72 2.90 -2.85
CA LYS A 130 -2.53 2.02 -2.01
C LYS A 130 -3.60 2.80 -1.26
N GLY A 131 -3.28 3.97 -0.71
CA GLY A 131 -4.29 4.86 -0.12
C GLY A 131 -5.39 5.27 -1.12
N ALA A 132 -5.02 5.59 -2.35
CA ALA A 132 -5.96 5.92 -3.43
C ALA A 132 -6.85 4.73 -3.83
N ASP A 133 -6.27 3.53 -3.93
CA ASP A 133 -6.99 2.28 -4.20
C ASP A 133 -7.99 1.96 -3.08
N ALA A 134 -7.60 2.17 -1.82
CA ALA A 134 -8.50 2.03 -0.68
C ALA A 134 -9.71 2.97 -0.84
N LEU A 135 -9.48 4.27 -1.05
CA LEU A 135 -10.56 5.25 -1.21
C LEU A 135 -11.47 4.91 -2.39
N THR A 136 -10.91 4.41 -3.49
CA THR A 136 -11.69 3.94 -4.64
C THR A 136 -12.57 2.73 -4.29
N ALA A 137 -12.07 1.79 -3.49
CA ALA A 137 -12.85 0.64 -3.01
C ALA A 137 -13.98 1.09 -2.07
N LEU A 138 -13.71 2.08 -1.20
CA LEU A 138 -14.71 2.65 -0.30
C LEU A 138 -15.82 3.40 -1.07
N ASP A 139 -15.46 4.18 -2.08
CA ASP A 139 -16.43 4.86 -2.95
C ASP A 139 -17.35 3.83 -3.65
N LYS A 140 -16.78 2.73 -4.15
CA LYS A 140 -17.57 1.62 -4.74
C LYS A 140 -18.47 0.94 -3.71
N LEU A 141 -18.01 0.77 -2.48
CA LEU A 141 -18.77 0.12 -1.41
C LEU A 141 -19.95 1.00 -0.95
N THR A 142 -19.74 2.30 -0.85
CA THR A 142 -20.72 3.24 -0.28
C THR A 142 -21.62 3.89 -1.33
N GLY A 143 -21.22 3.85 -2.61
CA GLY A 143 -21.92 4.53 -3.70
C GLY A 143 -21.74 6.05 -3.71
N PHE A 144 -20.87 6.60 -2.84
CA PHE A 144 -20.54 8.01 -2.79
C PHE A 144 -19.18 8.22 -3.48
N ALA A 145 -19.14 8.92 -4.60
CA ALA A 145 -17.91 9.25 -5.32
C ALA A 145 -17.23 10.49 -4.70
N VAL A 146 -16.87 10.43 -3.42
CA VAL A 146 -16.39 11.62 -2.70
C VAL A 146 -14.87 11.62 -2.58
N ALA A 147 -14.20 10.46 -2.59
CA ALA A 147 -12.78 10.38 -2.25
C ALA A 147 -11.85 10.14 -3.47
N SER A 148 -12.30 9.40 -4.49
CA SER A 148 -11.47 9.07 -5.66
C SER A 148 -11.39 10.19 -6.71
N GLU A 149 -12.39 11.06 -6.79
CA GLU A 149 -12.47 12.14 -7.79
C GLU A 149 -11.45 13.26 -7.57
N HIS A 150 -10.75 13.27 -6.44
CA HIS A 150 -9.78 14.31 -6.06
C HIS A 150 -8.35 13.79 -5.95
N ILE A 151 -8.14 12.51 -6.30
CA ILE A 151 -6.82 11.91 -6.33
C ILE A 151 -6.40 11.78 -7.79
N ASP A 152 -5.76 12.83 -8.30
CA ASP A 152 -5.11 12.77 -9.60
C ASP A 152 -3.85 11.90 -9.46
N ARG A 153 -3.97 10.64 -9.91
CA ARG A 153 -2.87 9.68 -9.87
C ARG A 153 -1.70 10.10 -10.76
N ASP A 154 -1.96 10.94 -11.76
CA ASP A 154 -0.94 11.49 -12.65
C ASP A 154 -0.21 12.66 -11.98
N GLU A 155 -0.85 13.42 -11.08
CA GLU A 155 -0.16 14.38 -10.19
C GLU A 155 0.63 13.69 -9.07
N ILE A 156 0.17 12.52 -8.60
CA ILE A 156 0.84 11.72 -7.57
C ILE A 156 1.94 10.83 -8.15
N ALA A 157 2.00 10.70 -9.48
CA ALA A 157 3.04 9.96 -10.16
C ALA A 157 4.39 10.61 -9.90
N PHE A 158 5.04 10.20 -8.81
CA PHE A 158 6.48 10.13 -8.74
C PHE A 158 6.88 9.01 -9.69
N ASP A 159 7.10 9.31 -10.95
CA ASP A 159 7.75 8.38 -11.87
C ASP A 159 9.11 7.96 -11.28
N GLU A 160 9.57 6.74 -11.54
CA GLU A 160 10.97 6.38 -11.30
C GLU A 160 11.88 7.39 -12.01
N SER A 161 11.48 7.90 -13.18
CA SER A 161 12.13 9.02 -13.85
C SER A 161 12.02 10.35 -13.10
N ASP A 162 10.99 10.59 -12.29
CA ASP A 162 10.89 11.79 -11.43
C ASP A 162 11.78 11.66 -10.19
N VAL A 163 11.90 10.46 -9.63
CA VAL A 163 12.84 10.17 -8.54
C VAL A 163 14.27 10.21 -9.05
N GLU A 164 14.56 9.61 -10.20
CA GLU A 164 15.83 9.75 -10.90
C GLU A 164 16.08 11.19 -11.32
N ARG A 165 15.06 11.98 -11.71
CA ARG A 165 15.18 13.40 -12.01
C ARG A 165 15.43 14.22 -10.76
N LEU A 166 14.80 13.92 -9.64
CA LEU A 166 15.04 14.60 -8.35
C LEU A 166 16.42 14.23 -7.82
N LEU A 167 16.83 12.97 -7.92
CA LEU A 167 18.18 12.50 -7.61
C LEU A 167 19.21 13.08 -8.59
N TRP A 168 18.87 13.27 -9.86
CA TRP A 168 19.70 13.95 -10.86
C TRP A 168 19.81 15.44 -10.52
N GLN A 169 18.71 16.14 -10.23
CA GLN A 169 18.68 17.55 -9.83
C GLN A 169 19.46 17.80 -8.53
N ALA A 170 19.34 16.87 -7.57
CA ALA A 170 20.11 16.80 -6.35
C ALA A 170 21.61 16.55 -6.65
N ASN A 171 21.95 15.52 -7.43
CA ASN A 171 23.33 15.18 -7.84
C ASN A 171 23.97 16.24 -8.76
N GLN A 172 23.20 17.18 -9.30
CA GLN A 172 23.65 18.34 -10.07
C GLN A 172 23.94 19.58 -9.20
N GLY A 173 23.86 19.47 -7.86
CA GLY A 173 24.21 20.56 -6.94
C GLY A 173 23.39 21.85 -7.13
N ILE A 174 22.17 21.74 -7.66
CA ILE A 174 21.33 22.89 -7.97
C ILE A 174 20.69 23.44 -6.67
N SER A 175 21.26 24.49 -6.08
CA SER A 175 20.46 25.74 -6.02
C SER A 175 20.44 26.24 -7.45
N ILE A 176 19.27 26.58 -8.01
CA ILE A 176 19.06 27.06 -9.40
C ILE A 176 20.33 27.72 -9.98
N GLY A 177 21.22 26.93 -10.61
CA GLY A 177 22.54 27.41 -11.04
C GLY A 177 23.74 26.50 -10.76
N LYS A 178 24.03 25.61 -11.73
CA LYS A 178 25.33 24.92 -12.02
C LYS A 178 25.71 23.82 -11.00
N ALA A 179 26.10 22.58 -11.35
CA ALA A 179 26.72 21.99 -12.55
C ALA A 179 26.75 20.43 -12.45
N GLU A 180 27.24 19.81 -13.53
CA GLU A 180 27.25 18.38 -13.86
C GLU A 180 28.16 17.45 -13.00
N GLY A 181 27.65 16.23 -12.74
CA GLY A 181 28.35 14.93 -12.86
C GLY A 181 29.34 14.48 -11.77
N LEU A 182 28.91 13.71 -10.76
CA LEU A 182 29.83 13.05 -9.80
C LEU A 182 29.43 11.67 -9.22
N CYS A 183 28.16 11.24 -9.16
CA CYS A 183 27.87 9.94 -8.52
C CYS A 183 28.14 8.69 -9.41
N ASP A 184 28.30 8.86 -10.72
CA ASP A 184 28.68 7.76 -11.64
C ASP A 184 30.19 7.70 -11.90
N ARG A 185 30.99 8.55 -11.22
CA ARG A 185 32.45 8.67 -11.43
C ARG A 185 33.33 8.29 -10.24
N GLU A 186 32.77 8.00 -9.07
CA GLU A 186 33.59 7.55 -7.92
C GLU A 186 34.20 6.15 -8.16
N ASP A 187 33.56 5.29 -8.96
CA ASP A 187 34.11 3.95 -9.27
C ASP A 187 35.23 3.97 -10.32
N GLU A 188 35.34 5.03 -11.15
CA GLU A 188 36.41 5.16 -12.16
C GLU A 188 37.69 5.82 -11.61
N ILE A 189 37.59 6.65 -10.57
CA ILE A 189 38.76 7.38 -10.04
C ILE A 189 39.68 6.45 -9.23
N THR A 190 39.15 5.42 -8.57
CA THR A 190 39.97 4.45 -7.83
C THR A 190 40.76 3.47 -8.70
N ALA A 191 40.48 3.40 -10.01
CA ALA A 191 41.16 2.50 -10.94
C ALA A 191 42.29 3.18 -11.75
N GLN A 192 42.45 4.51 -11.66
CA GLN A 192 43.52 5.25 -12.34
C GLN A 192 44.67 5.68 -11.43
N GLU A 193 44.63 5.36 -10.13
CA GLU A 193 45.72 5.63 -9.17
C GLU A 193 46.35 4.34 -8.57
N GLN A 194 46.48 3.27 -9.36
CA GLN A 194 47.35 2.12 -9.07
C GLN A 194 48.21 1.77 -10.28
#